data_AF-A0A0S8E5B6-F1
#
_entry.id   AF-A0A0S8E5B6-F1
#
_cell.length_a   1.000
_cell.length_b   1.000
_cell.length_c   1.000
_cell.angle_alpha   90.00
_cell.angle_beta   90.00
_cell.angle_gamma   90.00
#
_symmetry.space_group_name_H-M   'P 1'
#
loop_
_entity.id
_entity.type
_entity.pdbx_description
1 polymer ?
#
loop_
_entity_poly.entity_id
_entity_poly.type
_entity_poly.pdbx_seq_one_letter_code
_entity_poly.pdbx_strand_id
1 'polypeptide(L)'
;MKLTTYSKDGSVSAARRPVGCGILTDAGLIDILSAWDGADPPRSVKEILERGPVCLAQLAELEKSAPDPVPLDSVKLLAPIPRPGKILALAGNYVEHIKEGGGKLGLSDSPR
;
A
#
# COMPACT_ATOMS: atom_id res chain seq x y z
N MET A 1 3.26 9.37 -6.23
CA MET A 1 3.21 7.91 -6.10
C MET A 1 2.32 7.43 -4.96
N LYS A 2 1.31 6.60 -5.29
CA LYS A 2 0.50 5.81 -4.34
C LYS A 2 0.81 4.33 -4.58
N LEU A 3 1.35 3.61 -3.58
CA LEU A 3 1.65 2.18 -3.71
C LEU A 3 0.48 1.33 -3.21
N THR A 4 0.21 0.24 -3.90
CA THR A 4 -0.87 -0.67 -3.52
C THR A 4 -0.50 -2.14 -3.74
N THR A 5 -1.21 -3.01 -3.04
CA THR A 5 -1.23 -4.45 -3.32
C THR A 5 -2.61 -4.80 -3.89
N TYR A 6 -2.64 -5.67 -4.90
CA TYR A 6 -3.88 -6.01 -5.59
C TYR A 6 -3.90 -7.49 -6.00
N SER A 7 -5.08 -7.96 -6.41
CA SER A 7 -5.25 -9.25 -7.07
C SER A 7 -6.10 -9.09 -8.34
N LYS A 8 -5.78 -9.82 -9.41
CA LYS A 8 -6.57 -9.85 -10.64
C LYS A 8 -7.75 -10.83 -10.46
N ASP A 9 -8.93 -10.47 -10.95
CA ASP A 9 -10.05 -11.41 -10.96
C ASP A 9 -9.89 -12.41 -12.12
N GLY A 10 -9.58 -13.66 -11.76
CA GLY A 10 -9.36 -14.74 -12.71
C GLY A 10 -8.49 -15.85 -12.11
N SER A 11 -9.17 -16.93 -11.69
CA SER A 11 -8.62 -18.26 -11.37
C SER A 11 -8.21 -18.57 -9.91
N VAL A 12 -8.99 -19.54 -9.39
CA VAL A 12 -8.80 -20.53 -8.30
C VAL A 12 -8.60 -20.04 -6.86
N SER A 13 -9.59 -20.38 -6.02
CA SER A 13 -9.57 -20.46 -4.54
C SER A 13 -9.07 -19.23 -3.77
N ALA A 14 -9.87 -18.79 -2.80
CA ALA A 14 -9.53 -17.70 -1.87
C ALA A 14 -8.18 -17.90 -1.13
N ALA A 15 -7.62 -19.11 -1.15
CA ALA A 15 -6.35 -19.44 -0.51
C ALA A 15 -5.09 -19.14 -1.34
N ARG A 16 -5.17 -18.84 -2.66
CA ARG A 16 -3.95 -18.75 -3.50
C ARG A 16 -4.01 -17.83 -4.73
N ARG A 17 -4.81 -16.76 -4.70
CA ARG A 17 -4.78 -15.76 -5.79
C ARG A 17 -3.39 -15.13 -5.91
N PRO A 18 -2.82 -15.00 -7.12
CA PRO A 18 -1.60 -14.22 -7.33
C PRO A 18 -1.85 -12.78 -6.88
N VAL A 19 -1.04 -12.31 -5.93
CA VAL A 19 -1.05 -10.91 -5.49
C VAL A 19 0.10 -10.18 -6.18
N GLY A 20 -0.19 -9.00 -6.71
CA GLY A 20 0.79 -8.09 -7.28
C GLY A 20 0.92 -6.83 -6.43
N CYS A 21 1.99 -6.07 -6.68
CA CYS A 21 2.10 -4.70 -6.20
C CYS A 21 2.11 -3.73 -7.39
N GLY A 22 1.56 -2.54 -7.17
CA GLY A 22 1.35 -1.57 -8.24
C GLY A 22 1.42 -0.14 -7.76
N ILE A 23 1.46 0.78 -8.74
CA ILE A 23 1.33 2.22 -8.52
C ILE A 23 -0.09 2.64 -8.95
N LEU A 24 -0.85 3.23 -8.03
CA LEU A 24 -2.19 3.73 -8.30
C LEU A 24 -2.11 5.18 -8.81
N THR A 25 -2.60 5.41 -10.03
CA THR A 25 -2.70 6.73 -10.66
C THR A 25 -4.17 7.06 -10.94
N ASP A 26 -4.44 8.28 -11.42
CA ASP A 26 -5.80 8.68 -11.81
C ASP A 26 -6.26 7.97 -13.10
N ALA A 27 -5.33 7.46 -13.92
CA ALA A 27 -5.62 6.71 -15.15
C ALA A 27 -5.85 5.20 -14.89
N GLY A 28 -5.43 4.69 -13.73
CA GLY A 28 -5.61 3.29 -13.35
C GLY A 28 -4.44 2.76 -12.54
N LEU A 29 -4.22 1.44 -12.62
CA LEU A 29 -3.17 0.75 -11.88
C LEU A 29 -2.00 0.41 -12.79
N ILE A 30 -0.80 0.86 -12.45
CA ILE A 30 0.43 0.38 -13.07
C ILE A 30 0.88 -0.90 -12.36
N ASP A 31 0.91 -2.02 -13.07
CA ASP A 31 1.43 -3.30 -12.58
C ASP A 31 2.97 -3.25 -12.56
N ILE A 32 3.58 -3.12 -11.38
CA ILE A 32 5.04 -2.94 -11.26
C ILE A 32 5.78 -4.11 -11.88
N LEU A 33 5.31 -5.36 -11.70
CA LEU A 33 5.98 -6.52 -12.26
C LEU A 33 6.05 -6.47 -13.79
N SER A 34 4.98 -6.02 -14.45
CA SER A 34 4.90 -5.93 -15.91
C SER A 34 5.60 -4.69 -16.47
N ALA A 35 5.65 -3.60 -15.72
CA ALA A 35 6.24 -2.34 -16.16
C ALA A 35 7.72 -2.17 -15.76
N TRP A 36 8.28 -3.09 -14.95
CA TRP A 36 9.66 -2.98 -14.46
C TRP A 36 10.68 -3.16 -15.57
N ASP A 37 11.53 -2.16 -15.76
CA ASP A 37 12.67 -2.22 -16.67
C ASP A 37 13.91 -2.76 -15.94
N GLY A 38 14.17 -4.06 -16.10
CA GLY A 38 15.37 -4.71 -15.61
C GLY A 38 15.14 -6.04 -14.90
N ALA A 39 16.24 -6.61 -14.39
CA ALA A 39 16.19 -7.81 -13.57
C ALA A 39 15.64 -7.48 -12.18
N ASP A 40 15.05 -8.50 -11.53
CA ASP A 40 14.62 -8.46 -10.13
C ASP A 40 13.61 -7.34 -9.75
N PRO A 41 12.41 -7.32 -10.37
CA PRO A 41 11.33 -6.43 -9.95
C PRO A 41 10.92 -6.67 -8.50
N PRO A 42 10.64 -5.61 -7.70
CA PRO A 42 10.07 -5.82 -6.38
C PRO A 42 8.70 -6.52 -6.50
N ARG A 43 8.43 -7.45 -5.60
CA ARG A 43 7.24 -8.33 -5.63
C ARG A 43 6.16 -7.92 -4.63
N SER A 44 6.45 -6.98 -3.72
CA SER A 44 5.49 -6.50 -2.73
C SER A 44 5.77 -5.07 -2.27
N VAL A 45 4.76 -4.37 -1.75
CA VAL A 45 4.95 -3.05 -1.12
C VAL A 45 5.93 -3.13 0.05
N LYS A 46 5.91 -4.21 0.83
CA LYS A 46 6.88 -4.43 1.92
C LYS A 46 8.30 -4.43 1.39
N GLU A 47 8.57 -5.17 0.32
CA GLU A 47 9.89 -5.25 -0.29
C GLU A 47 10.34 -3.91 -0.88
N ILE A 48 9.42 -3.16 -1.51
CA ILE A 48 9.72 -1.79 -1.99
C ILE A 48 10.23 -0.93 -0.85
N LEU A 49 9.55 -0.96 0.31
CA LEU A 49 9.95 -0.20 1.49
C LEU A 49 11.26 -0.70 2.10
N GLU A 50 11.53 -2.01 2.07
CA GLU A 50 12.79 -2.59 2.54
C GLU A 50 13.98 -2.22 1.64
N ARG A 51 13.78 -2.14 0.32
CA ARG A 51 14.78 -1.64 -0.64
C ARG A 51 15.02 -0.13 -0.52
N GLY A 52 14.07 0.61 0.04
CA GLY A 52 14.24 1.98 0.47
C GLY A 52 14.28 3.02 -0.67
N PRO A 53 14.93 4.18 -0.46
CA PRO A 53 14.84 5.34 -1.35
C PRO A 53 15.24 5.08 -2.80
N VAL A 54 16.19 4.19 -3.06
CA VAL A 54 16.64 3.85 -4.42
C VAL A 54 15.51 3.21 -5.21
N CYS A 55 14.81 2.23 -4.63
CA CYS A 55 13.68 1.59 -5.28
C CYS A 55 12.51 2.56 -5.48
N LEU A 56 12.25 3.44 -4.50
CA LEU A 56 11.22 4.48 -4.63
C LEU A 56 11.52 5.46 -5.77
N ALA A 57 12.79 5.83 -5.97
CA ALA A 57 13.20 6.68 -7.09
C ALA A 57 13.00 5.99 -8.44
N GLN A 58 13.36 4.71 -8.56
CA GLN A 58 13.12 3.91 -9.77
C GLN A 58 11.62 3.80 -10.09
N LEU A 59 10.78 3.57 -9.07
CA LEU A 59 9.33 3.53 -9.25
C LEU A 59 8.74 4.90 -9.63
N ALA A 60 9.32 6.00 -9.15
CA ALA A 60 8.92 7.33 -9.56
C ALA A 60 9.25 7.60 -11.04
N GLU A 61 10.39 7.13 -11.54
CA GLU A 61 10.70 7.19 -12.98
C GLU A 61 9.79 6.29 -13.81
N LEU A 62 9.44 5.10 -13.29
CA LEU A 62 8.47 4.20 -13.91
C LEU A 62 7.05 4.81 -13.94
N GLU A 63 6.63 5.53 -12.90
CA GLU A 63 5.35 6.26 -12.88
C GLU A 63 5.33 7.35 -13.98
N LYS A 64 6.46 8.04 -14.19
CA LYS A 64 6.61 9.09 -15.21
C LYS A 64 6.65 8.57 -16.65
N SER A 65 7.13 7.35 -16.88
CA SER A 65 7.11 6.74 -18.22
C SER A 65 5.69 6.43 -18.73
N ALA A 66 4.68 6.60 -17.85
CA ALA A 66 3.26 6.45 -18.15
C ALA A 66 2.92 5.12 -18.87
N PRO A 67 3.31 3.96 -18.31
CA PRO A 67 2.97 2.67 -18.89
C PRO A 67 1.45 2.47 -18.94
N ASP A 68 0.99 1.62 -19.86
CA ASP A 68 -0.44 1.32 -20.03
C ASP A 68 -1.07 0.83 -18.71
N PRO A 69 -2.05 1.56 -18.16
CA PRO A 69 -2.64 1.22 -16.88
C PRO A 69 -3.63 0.06 -17.02
N VAL A 70 -3.61 -0.83 -16.02
CA VAL A 70 -4.67 -1.81 -15.80
C VAL A 70 -5.92 -1.08 -15.28
N PRO A 71 -7.11 -1.29 -15.88
CA PRO A 71 -8.35 -0.69 -15.38
C PRO A 71 -8.62 -1.06 -13.91
N LEU A 72 -8.96 -0.07 -13.09
CA LEU A 72 -9.08 -0.28 -11.65
C LEU A 72 -10.24 -1.22 -11.27
N ASP A 73 -11.30 -1.26 -12.06
CA ASP A 73 -12.45 -2.15 -11.91
C ASP A 73 -12.15 -3.62 -12.26
N SER A 74 -11.02 -3.89 -12.92
CA SER A 74 -10.56 -5.25 -13.26
C SER A 74 -9.74 -5.93 -12.15
N VAL A 75 -9.51 -5.22 -11.05
CA VAL A 75 -8.68 -5.70 -9.94
C VAL A 75 -9.36 -5.47 -8.59
N LYS A 76 -9.01 -6.31 -7.62
CA LYS A 76 -9.34 -6.09 -6.22
C LYS A 76 -8.14 -5.51 -5.47
N LEU A 77 -8.28 -4.29 -4.98
CA LEU A 77 -7.31 -3.70 -4.06
C LEU A 77 -7.32 -4.44 -2.71
N LEU A 78 -6.14 -4.65 -2.15
CA LEU A 78 -5.89 -5.31 -0.87
C LEU A 78 -5.22 -4.34 0.09
N ALA A 79 -5.04 -4.75 1.35
CA ALA A 79 -4.16 -4.02 2.25
C ALA A 79 -2.75 -3.89 1.62
N PRO A 80 -2.10 -2.72 1.63
CA PRO A 80 -0.80 -2.52 0.99
C PRO A 80 0.26 -3.52 1.48
N ILE A 81 0.25 -3.83 2.77
CA ILE A 81 1.08 -4.88 3.38
C ILE A 81 0.15 -5.93 4.00
N PRO A 82 -0.21 -7.02 3.27
CA PRO A 82 -1.19 -8.01 3.76
C PRO A 82 -0.71 -8.85 4.94
N ARG A 83 0.61 -9.01 5.11
CA ARG A 83 1.23 -9.83 6.16
C ARG A 83 2.34 -9.03 6.87
N PRO A 84 1.98 -8.02 7.68
CA PRO A 84 2.97 -7.23 8.40
C PRO A 84 3.62 -8.08 9.50
N GLY A 85 4.90 -7.80 9.82
CA GLY A 85 5.59 -8.52 10.90
C GLY A 85 5.06 -8.18 12.29
N LYS A 86 4.58 -6.93 12.48
CA LYS A 86 3.96 -6.43 13.70
C LYS A 86 2.89 -5.39 13.34
N ILE A 87 1.86 -5.26 14.17
CA ILE A 87 0.85 -4.20 14.09
C ILE A 87 0.84 -3.51 15.46
N LEU A 88 1.26 -2.24 15.51
CA LEU A 88 1.19 -1.42 16.71
C LEU A 88 0.01 -0.46 16.57
N ALA A 89 -1.03 -0.67 17.37
CA ALA A 89 -2.22 0.19 17.38
C ALA A 89 -2.13 1.18 18.55
N LEU A 90 -2.26 2.47 18.24
CA LEU A 90 -2.22 3.55 19.23
C LEU A 90 -3.64 4.08 19.46
N ALA A 91 -4.18 3.84 20.66
CA ALA A 91 -5.40 4.48 21.13
C ALA A 91 -5.09 5.85 21.77
N GLY A 92 -6.09 6.74 21.81
CA GLY A 92 -5.93 8.04 22.49
C GLY A 92 -5.04 9.06 21.77
N ASN A 93 -4.78 8.90 20.47
CA ASN A 93 -3.95 9.82 19.69
C ASN A 93 -4.66 11.14 19.30
N TYR A 94 -5.94 11.29 19.66
CA TYR A 94 -6.75 12.48 19.41
C TYR A 94 -7.58 12.81 20.64
N VAL A 95 -7.35 14.02 21.19
CA VAL A 95 -8.04 14.52 22.39
C VAL A 95 -9.56 14.54 22.22
N GLU A 96 -10.04 15.00 21.06
CA GLU A 96 -11.48 15.09 20.80
C GLU A 96 -12.14 13.71 20.74
N HIS A 97 -11.45 12.69 20.22
CA HIS A 97 -12.01 11.33 20.20
C HIS A 97 -12.09 10.72 21.60
N ILE A 98 -11.16 11.07 22.50
CA ILE A 98 -11.25 10.68 23.92
C ILE A 98 -12.49 11.30 24.57
N LYS A 99 -12.73 12.60 24.33
CA LYS A 99 -13.89 13.32 24.85
C LYS A 99 -15.21 12.76 24.32
N GLU A 100 -15.28 12.49 23.01
CA GLU A 100 -16.44 11.88 22.34
C GLU A 100 -16.82 10.54 22.97
N GLY A 101 -15.83 9.69 23.27
CA GLY A 101 -16.03 8.39 23.92
C GLY A 101 -16.44 8.45 25.39
N GLY A 102 -16.69 9.64 25.95
CA GLY A 102 -17.01 9.83 27.38
C GLY A 102 -15.79 9.66 28.29
N GLY A 103 -14.60 9.51 27.73
CA GLY A 103 -13.35 9.43 28.45
C GLY A 103 -12.90 10.80 28.95
N LYS A 104 -12.17 10.81 30.07
CA LYS A 104 -11.40 11.98 30.52
C LYS A 104 -9.94 11.75 30.16
N LEU A 105 -9.23 12.82 29.82
CA LEU A 105 -7.80 12.73 29.53
C LEU A 105 -7.00 12.26 30.76
N GLY A 106 -5.94 11.50 30.50
CA GLY A 106 -4.80 11.26 31.39
C GLY A 106 -3.59 10.98 30.49
N LEU A 107 -2.33 11.34 30.78
CA LEU A 107 -1.63 11.67 32.02
C LEU A 107 -0.90 13.01 31.79
N SER A 108 -1.24 14.18 32.32
CA SER A 108 -2.12 14.61 33.38
C SER A 108 -2.99 15.77 32.85
N ASP A 109 -3.84 15.48 31.86
CA ASP A 109 -4.65 16.40 31.02
C ASP A 109 -4.05 16.86 29.68
N SER A 110 -3.12 16.10 29.08
CA SER A 110 -2.35 16.40 27.85
C SER A 110 -3.03 17.26 26.75
N PRO A 111 -2.61 18.52 26.60
CA PRO A 111 -1.97 18.94 25.34
C PRO A 111 -0.53 19.40 25.60
N ARG A 112 0.42 18.55 25.21
CA ARG A 112 1.76 18.78 24.63
C ARG A 112 2.33 17.42 24.24
#